data_AF-A0A496SH97-F1
#
_entry.id   AF-A0A496SH97-F1
#
_cell.length_a   1.000
_cell.length_b   1.000
_cell.length_c   1.000
_cell.angle_alpha   90.00
_cell.angle_beta   90.00
_cell.angle_gamma   90.00
#
_symmetry.space_group_name_H-M   'P 1'
#
loop_
_entity.id
_entity.type
_entity.pdbx_description
1 polymer ?
#
loop_
_entity_poly.entity_id
_entity_poly.type
_entity_poly.pdbx_seq_one_letter_code
_entity_poly.pdbx_strand_id
1 'polypeptide(L)'
;MRFLAFATVVLFWGPLAGAQELPGIAVMDFESIGGDPHLGPGVAENLRTALIQTGQFKVIERAALQKVLEEQKLQITGLVDPQSAIKLGKLVGAKLIVVGSVVKFAEAYTLNVRFIDAETGVAIKAEKVQASSEAEIPRMIDRVVEMIVGIYPKGKPTVVPTPQKPSLPDAVVLARQQAESDVNKTMWMGAGCLLGLTGVILAYIIEPSPPTAALVGKPPEYTATYIRAYKEKAREIQAKYAFYGCLIGSAVTGCLYASALSSAGTQTYLHPVLRTR
;
A
#
# COMPACT_ATOMS: atom_id res chain seq x y z
N MET A 1 10.78 -23.02 50.45
CA MET A 1 10.69 -21.58 50.14
C MET A 1 11.96 -21.23 49.35
N ARG A 2 11.97 -20.94 48.05
CA ARG A 2 11.13 -20.01 47.30
C ARG A 2 11.40 -20.15 45.78
N PHE A 3 10.29 -20.22 45.03
CA PHE A 3 10.06 -19.75 43.66
C PHE A 3 10.89 -20.27 42.47
N LEU A 4 10.38 -21.36 41.88
CA LEU A 4 10.44 -21.64 40.43
C LEU A 4 9.69 -20.53 39.67
N ALA A 5 10.42 -19.73 38.88
CA ALA A 5 9.83 -18.72 38.00
C ALA A 5 9.42 -19.37 36.67
N PHE A 6 8.12 -19.59 36.49
CA PHE A 6 7.50 -19.91 35.21
C PHE A 6 7.62 -18.70 34.27
N ALA A 7 8.45 -18.79 33.24
CA ALA A 7 8.44 -17.83 32.14
C ALA A 7 7.32 -18.19 31.17
N THR A 8 6.16 -17.55 31.32
CA THR A 8 5.07 -17.61 30.33
C THR A 8 5.53 -16.92 29.04
N VAL A 9 5.76 -17.71 27.99
CA VAL A 9 5.94 -17.22 26.63
C VAL A 9 4.61 -16.64 26.16
N VAL A 10 4.49 -15.32 26.15
CA VAL A 10 3.40 -14.62 25.48
C VAL A 10 3.70 -14.68 23.98
N LEU A 11 3.07 -15.63 23.28
CA LEU A 11 3.00 -15.64 21.82
C LEU A 11 2.12 -14.47 21.37
N PHE A 12 2.71 -13.29 21.20
CA PHE A 12 2.03 -12.16 20.60
C PHE A 12 2.01 -12.37 19.08
N TRP A 13 0.91 -12.95 18.61
CA TRP A 13 0.57 -13.11 17.20
C TRP A 13 0.34 -11.73 16.59
N GLY A 14 1.38 -11.12 16.01
CA GLY A 14 1.21 -9.92 15.18
C GLY A 14 0.59 -10.31 13.84
N PRO A 15 -0.40 -9.56 13.31
CA PRO A 15 -1.03 -9.89 12.04
C PRO A 15 0.01 -9.79 10.92
N LEU A 16 0.02 -10.82 10.05
CA LEU A 16 0.64 -10.76 8.73
C LEU A 16 0.14 -9.49 8.03
N ALA A 17 1.05 -8.56 7.76
CA ALA A 17 0.74 -7.36 6.99
C ALA A 17 0.19 -7.80 5.62
N GLY A 18 -1.10 -7.58 5.42
CA GLY A 18 -1.86 -8.07 4.28
C GLY A 18 -1.33 -7.50 2.97
N ALA A 19 -1.29 -8.35 1.95
CA ALA A 19 -1.21 -7.90 0.57
C ALA A 19 -2.31 -6.87 0.34
N GLN A 20 -1.93 -5.62 0.05
CA GLN A 20 -2.93 -4.60 -0.23
C GLN A 20 -3.43 -4.84 -1.66
N GLU A 21 -4.58 -5.50 -1.76
CA GLU A 21 -5.23 -5.82 -3.03
C GLU A 21 -5.55 -4.53 -3.79
N LEU A 22 -5.32 -4.54 -5.11
CA LEU A 22 -5.67 -3.43 -5.99
C LEU A 22 -7.16 -3.09 -5.81
N PRO A 23 -7.52 -1.81 -5.66
CA PRO A 23 -8.91 -1.43 -5.50
C PRO A 23 -9.71 -1.89 -6.74
N GLY A 24 -10.79 -2.61 -6.48
CA GLY A 24 -11.71 -3.07 -7.51
C GLY A 24 -12.54 -1.91 -8.04
N ILE A 25 -12.61 -1.75 -9.36
CA ILE A 25 -13.43 -0.72 -10.01
C ILE A 25 -14.41 -1.40 -10.97
N ALA A 26 -15.70 -1.15 -10.76
CA ALA A 26 -16.75 -1.54 -11.68
C ALA A 26 -17.15 -0.33 -12.54
N VAL A 27 -16.99 -0.44 -13.86
CA VAL A 27 -17.50 0.55 -14.81
C VAL A 27 -18.77 0.00 -15.43
N MET A 28 -19.90 0.65 -15.16
CA MET A 28 -21.19 0.29 -15.75
C MET A 28 -21.26 0.76 -17.20
N ASP A 29 -22.14 0.17 -17.99
CA ASP A 29 -22.41 0.68 -19.34
C ASP A 29 -23.01 2.09 -19.23
N PHE A 30 -22.47 3.02 -20.02
CA PHE A 30 -22.98 4.39 -20.02
C PHE A 30 -24.20 4.51 -20.91
N GLU A 31 -25.16 5.32 -20.49
CA GLU A 31 -26.35 5.63 -21.28
C GLU A 31 -25.99 6.54 -22.46
N SER A 32 -26.59 6.30 -23.63
CA SER A 32 -26.45 7.17 -24.80
C SER A 32 -27.71 8.02 -24.96
N ILE A 33 -27.56 9.34 -24.98
CA ILE A 33 -28.70 10.28 -25.09
C ILE A 33 -28.49 11.20 -26.30
N GLY A 34 -29.48 11.26 -27.20
CA GLY A 34 -29.47 12.21 -28.33
C GLY A 34 -28.53 11.86 -29.50
N GLY A 35 -27.97 10.65 -29.53
CA GLY A 35 -27.04 10.19 -30.57
C GLY A 35 -27.09 8.68 -30.80
N ASP A 36 -25.99 8.11 -31.32
CA ASP A 36 -25.83 6.67 -31.51
C ASP A 36 -26.01 5.91 -30.18
N PRO A 37 -26.93 4.93 -30.10
CA PRO A 37 -27.10 4.08 -28.91
C PRO A 37 -25.83 3.39 -28.43
N HIS A 38 -24.88 3.12 -29.32
CA HIS A 38 -23.62 2.42 -29.01
C HIS A 38 -22.52 3.33 -28.46
N LEU A 39 -22.71 4.65 -28.51
CA LEU A 39 -21.68 5.60 -28.10
C LEU A 39 -21.33 5.50 -26.61
N GLY A 40 -22.32 5.51 -25.73
CA GLY A 40 -22.16 5.34 -24.28
C GLY A 40 -21.45 4.03 -23.92
N PRO A 41 -21.94 2.86 -24.36
CA PRO A 41 -21.25 1.59 -24.15
C PRO A 41 -19.82 1.56 -24.69
N GLY A 42 -19.56 2.18 -25.85
CA GLY A 42 -18.22 2.29 -26.42
C GLY A 42 -17.28 3.16 -25.58
N VAL A 43 -17.76 4.29 -25.06
CA VAL A 43 -16.99 5.15 -24.14
C VAL A 43 -16.69 4.42 -22.83
N ALA A 44 -17.65 3.68 -22.27
CA ALA A 44 -17.44 2.88 -21.07
C ALA A 44 -16.40 1.77 -21.29
N GLU A 45 -16.40 1.13 -22.45
CA GLU A 45 -15.42 0.09 -22.80
C GLU A 45 -14.00 0.64 -22.97
N ASN A 46 -13.88 1.78 -23.65
CA ASN A 46 -12.61 2.48 -23.77
C ASN A 46 -12.11 2.96 -22.40
N LEU A 47 -13.00 3.40 -21.51
CA LEU A 47 -12.65 3.74 -20.12
C LEU A 47 -12.16 2.52 -19.34
N ARG A 48 -12.82 1.36 -19.44
CA ARG A 48 -12.33 0.11 -18.83
C ARG A 48 -10.92 -0.22 -19.31
N THR A 49 -10.71 -0.17 -20.63
CA THR A 49 -9.41 -0.43 -21.24
C THR A 49 -8.35 0.54 -20.73
N ALA A 50 -8.64 1.85 -20.70
CA ALA A 50 -7.72 2.86 -20.20
C ALA A 50 -7.40 2.66 -18.70
N LEU A 51 -8.39 2.30 -17.88
CA LEU A 51 -8.18 1.96 -16.47
C LEU A 51 -7.30 0.71 -16.29
N ILE A 52 -7.49 -0.33 -17.09
CA ILE A 52 -6.63 -1.52 -17.09
C ILE A 52 -5.19 -1.14 -17.45
N GLN A 53 -5.01 -0.30 -18.48
CA GLN A 53 -3.70 0.17 -18.93
C GLN A 53 -2.96 0.97 -17.85
N THR A 54 -3.66 1.61 -16.90
CA THR A 54 -3.00 2.25 -15.77
C THR A 54 -2.27 1.27 -14.83
N GLY A 55 -2.71 0.01 -14.77
CA GLY A 55 -2.19 -1.00 -13.84
C GLY A 55 -2.46 -0.70 -12.36
N GLN A 56 -3.32 0.28 -12.04
CA GLN A 56 -3.58 0.72 -10.65
C GLN A 56 -4.85 0.11 -10.05
N PHE A 57 -5.66 -0.58 -10.85
CA PHE A 57 -7.00 -1.01 -10.47
C PHE A 57 -7.27 -2.45 -10.91
N LYS A 58 -8.06 -3.18 -10.12
CA LYS A 58 -8.69 -4.41 -10.56
C LYS A 58 -9.99 -4.04 -11.24
N VAL A 59 -9.96 -3.86 -12.56
CA VAL A 59 -11.16 -3.52 -13.33
C VAL A 59 -12.05 -4.75 -13.44
N ILE A 60 -13.32 -4.62 -13.08
CA ILE A 60 -14.28 -5.71 -13.17
C ILE A 60 -14.77 -5.83 -14.60
N GLU A 61 -14.71 -7.05 -15.13
CA GLU A 61 -15.16 -7.39 -16.48
C GLU A 61 -16.65 -7.12 -16.67
N ARG A 62 -17.01 -6.62 -17.85
CA ARG A 62 -18.40 -6.27 -18.21
C ARG A 62 -19.34 -7.46 -18.06
N ALA A 63 -18.95 -8.63 -18.55
CA ALA A 63 -19.76 -9.84 -18.51
C ALA A 63 -20.05 -10.30 -17.06
N ALA A 64 -19.09 -10.11 -16.14
CA ALA A 64 -19.29 -10.42 -14.72
C ALA A 64 -20.31 -9.48 -14.08
N LEU A 65 -20.26 -8.18 -14.41
CA LEU A 65 -21.26 -7.21 -13.96
C LEU A 65 -22.65 -7.57 -14.49
N GLN A 66 -22.79 -7.84 -15.79
CA GLN A 66 -24.08 -8.18 -16.41
C GLN A 66 -24.70 -9.42 -15.78
N LYS A 67 -23.91 -10.49 -15.62
CA LYS A 67 -24.36 -11.72 -14.96
C LYS A 67 -24.92 -11.45 -13.55
N VAL A 68 -24.21 -10.65 -12.75
CA VAL A 68 -24.66 -10.33 -11.38
C VAL A 68 -25.92 -9.47 -11.37
N LEU A 69 -26.04 -8.50 -12.29
CA LEU A 69 -27.23 -7.67 -12.41
C LEU A 69 -28.46 -8.51 -12.78
N GLU A 70 -28.31 -9.45 -13.71
CA GLU A 70 -29.39 -10.36 -14.13
C GLU A 70 -29.80 -11.33 -13.01
N GLU A 71 -28.83 -12.00 -12.38
CA GLU A 71 -29.09 -12.95 -11.30
C GLU A 71 -29.76 -12.31 -10.09
N GLN A 72 -29.32 -11.09 -9.74
CA GLN A 72 -29.85 -10.36 -8.59
C GLN A 72 -31.04 -9.45 -8.93
N LYS A 73 -31.45 -9.41 -10.21
CA LYS A 73 -32.48 -8.51 -10.75
C LYS A 73 -32.23 -7.05 -10.36
N LEU A 74 -30.96 -6.64 -10.31
CA LEU A 74 -30.55 -5.30 -9.95
C LEU A 74 -30.67 -4.38 -11.17
N GLN A 75 -31.17 -3.17 -10.94
CA GLN A 75 -31.19 -2.12 -11.95
C GLN A 75 -30.30 -0.98 -11.45
N ILE A 76 -29.23 -0.72 -12.20
CA ILE A 76 -28.32 0.40 -11.93
C ILE A 76 -28.33 1.26 -13.18
N THR A 77 -29.24 2.24 -13.18
CA THR A 77 -29.30 3.33 -14.15
C THR A 77 -28.78 4.62 -13.48
N GLY A 78 -28.62 5.71 -14.23
CA GLY A 78 -28.01 6.96 -13.73
C GLY A 78 -28.54 7.50 -12.39
N LEU A 79 -29.68 7.03 -11.87
CA LEU A 79 -30.18 7.21 -10.51
C LEU A 79 -29.97 5.93 -9.69
N VAL A 80 -28.85 5.86 -8.98
CA VAL A 80 -28.46 4.64 -8.27
C VAL A 80 -29.16 4.56 -6.92
N ASP A 81 -29.90 3.47 -6.69
CA ASP A 81 -30.32 3.05 -5.36
C ASP A 81 -29.08 2.64 -4.54
N PRO A 82 -28.80 3.29 -3.38
CA PRO A 82 -27.62 2.98 -2.57
C PRO A 82 -27.51 1.51 -2.17
N GLN A 83 -28.64 0.84 -1.91
CA GLN A 83 -28.62 -0.58 -1.52
C GLN A 83 -28.18 -1.48 -2.67
N SER A 84 -28.65 -1.19 -3.88
CA SER A 84 -28.24 -1.88 -5.11
C SER A 84 -26.75 -1.70 -5.41
N ALA A 85 -26.20 -0.51 -5.21
CA ALA A 85 -24.76 -0.24 -5.36
C ALA A 85 -23.92 -1.04 -4.36
N ILE A 86 -24.29 -1.03 -3.08
CA ILE A 86 -23.57 -1.76 -2.04
C ILE A 86 -23.57 -3.25 -2.32
N LYS A 87 -24.73 -3.78 -2.73
CA LYS A 87 -24.89 -5.20 -3.06
C LYS A 87 -24.07 -5.58 -4.28
N LEU A 88 -24.11 -4.80 -5.36
CA LEU A 88 -23.28 -5.05 -6.55
C LEU A 88 -21.79 -5.05 -6.17
N GLY A 89 -21.34 -4.01 -5.47
CA GLY A 89 -19.94 -3.86 -5.03
C GLY A 89 -19.40 -5.06 -4.28
N LYS A 90 -20.16 -5.54 -3.28
CA LYS A 90 -19.80 -6.73 -2.49
C LYS A 90 -19.71 -8.00 -3.33
N LEU A 91 -20.62 -8.19 -4.28
CA LEU A 91 -20.66 -9.40 -5.11
C LEU A 91 -19.51 -9.46 -6.12
N VAL A 92 -19.13 -8.31 -6.68
CA VAL A 92 -18.07 -8.25 -7.71
C VAL A 92 -16.71 -7.84 -7.15
N GLY A 93 -16.63 -7.53 -5.86
CA GLY A 93 -15.39 -7.06 -5.21
C GLY A 93 -14.96 -5.67 -5.67
N ALA A 94 -15.90 -4.81 -6.06
CA ALA A 94 -15.62 -3.43 -6.42
C ALA A 94 -15.76 -2.52 -5.19
N LYS A 95 -14.82 -1.57 -5.05
CA LYS A 95 -14.86 -0.49 -4.07
C LYS A 95 -15.42 0.80 -4.66
N LEU A 96 -15.23 0.99 -5.96
CA LEU A 96 -15.78 2.11 -6.72
C LEU A 96 -16.68 1.58 -7.84
N ILE A 97 -17.87 2.16 -7.95
CA ILE A 97 -18.76 1.97 -9.08
C ILE A 97 -18.81 3.27 -9.88
N VAL A 98 -18.53 3.18 -11.18
CA VAL A 98 -18.59 4.30 -12.12
C VAL A 98 -19.84 4.13 -12.98
N VAL A 99 -20.72 5.11 -12.92
CA VAL A 99 -21.89 5.22 -13.79
C VAL A 99 -21.80 6.51 -14.60
N GLY A 100 -22.43 6.54 -15.76
CA GLY A 100 -22.36 7.72 -16.61
C GLY A 100 -23.32 7.70 -17.78
N SER A 101 -23.33 8.81 -18.50
CA SER A 101 -24.10 9.00 -19.72
C SER A 101 -23.31 9.85 -20.71
N VAL A 102 -23.38 9.53 -21.98
CA VAL A 102 -22.91 10.37 -23.08
C VAL A 102 -24.10 11.03 -23.73
N VAL A 103 -24.18 12.36 -23.65
CA VAL A 103 -25.21 13.17 -24.29
C VAL A 103 -24.61 13.80 -25.54
N LYS A 104 -25.20 13.52 -26.70
CA LYS A 104 -24.93 14.24 -27.94
C LYS A 104 -26.01 15.29 -28.15
N PHE A 105 -25.59 16.54 -28.37
CA PHE A 105 -26.49 17.63 -28.74
C PHE A 105 -25.85 18.45 -29.86
N ALA A 106 -26.42 18.39 -31.06
CA ALA A 106 -25.79 18.87 -32.29
C ALA A 106 -24.38 18.28 -32.44
N GLU A 107 -23.35 19.14 -32.51
CA GLU A 107 -21.94 18.74 -32.60
C GLU A 107 -21.25 18.58 -31.23
N ALA A 108 -21.93 18.95 -30.14
CA ALA A 108 -21.36 18.89 -28.80
C ALA A 108 -21.63 17.54 -28.14
N TYR A 109 -20.61 17.01 -27.46
CA TYR A 109 -20.68 15.79 -26.68
C TYR A 109 -20.44 16.12 -25.20
N THR A 110 -21.31 15.63 -24.33
CA THR A 110 -21.19 15.78 -22.88
C THR A 110 -21.10 14.40 -22.24
N LEU A 111 -20.01 14.13 -21.53
CA LEU A 111 -19.84 12.96 -20.69
C LEU A 111 -20.16 13.35 -19.25
N ASN A 112 -21.26 12.80 -18.72
CA ASN A 112 -21.56 12.88 -17.31
C ASN A 112 -21.07 11.61 -16.63
N VAL A 113 -20.29 11.73 -15.57
CA VAL A 113 -19.80 10.60 -14.78
C VAL A 113 -20.09 10.81 -13.30
N ARG A 114 -20.43 9.73 -12.60
CA ARG A 114 -20.60 9.69 -11.15
C ARG A 114 -19.81 8.52 -10.58
N PHE A 115 -19.10 8.82 -9.49
CA PHE A 115 -18.29 7.88 -8.73
C PHE A 115 -19.04 7.55 -7.45
N ILE A 116 -19.35 6.27 -7.26
CA ILE A 116 -20.13 5.78 -6.13
C ILE A 116 -19.22 4.89 -5.30
N ASP A 117 -19.12 5.20 -4.02
CA ASP A 117 -18.47 4.34 -3.05
C ASP A 117 -19.34 3.10 -2.82
N ALA A 118 -18.80 1.93 -3.13
CA ALA A 118 -19.57 0.69 -3.11
C ALA A 118 -19.72 0.09 -1.71
N GLU A 119 -19.09 0.67 -0.68
CA GLU A 119 -19.27 0.27 0.72
C GLU A 119 -20.46 1.01 1.34
N THR A 120 -20.63 2.28 0.97
CA THR A 120 -21.66 3.19 1.52
C THR A 120 -22.84 3.42 0.57
N GLY A 121 -22.68 3.14 -0.72
CA GLY A 121 -23.66 3.43 -1.77
C GLY A 121 -23.82 4.92 -2.10
N VAL A 122 -22.96 5.78 -1.55
CA VAL A 122 -23.03 7.24 -1.70
C VAL A 122 -22.20 7.68 -2.91
N ALA A 123 -22.74 8.61 -3.70
CA ALA A 123 -21.99 9.26 -4.77
C ALA A 123 -20.96 10.23 -4.15
N ILE A 124 -19.67 9.88 -4.24
CA ILE A 124 -18.58 10.66 -3.64
C ILE A 124 -18.10 11.81 -4.53
N LYS A 125 -18.30 11.68 -5.84
CA LYS A 125 -17.92 12.71 -6.82
C LYS A 125 -18.73 12.55 -8.10
N ALA A 126 -19.04 13.66 -8.76
CA ALA A 126 -19.62 13.69 -10.10
C ALA A 126 -18.91 14.75 -10.93
N GLU A 127 -18.70 14.48 -12.21
CA GLU A 127 -18.12 15.46 -13.13
C GLU A 127 -18.86 15.45 -14.47
N LYS A 128 -18.79 16.59 -15.13
CA LYS A 128 -19.29 16.81 -16.49
C LYS A 128 -18.11 17.24 -17.34
N VAL A 129 -17.77 16.44 -18.35
CA VAL A 129 -16.75 16.77 -19.35
C VAL A 129 -17.46 17.06 -20.67
N GLN A 130 -17.01 18.09 -21.39
CA GLN A 130 -17.61 18.50 -22.67
C GLN A 130 -16.54 18.46 -23.77
N ALA A 131 -16.98 18.09 -24.97
CA ALA A 131 -16.20 18.09 -26.19
C ALA A 131 -17.02 18.73 -27.32
N SER A 132 -16.34 19.38 -28.25
CA SER A 132 -16.98 20.03 -29.41
C SER A 132 -17.01 19.15 -30.66
N SER A 133 -16.43 17.95 -30.58
CA SER A 133 -16.36 16.99 -31.67
C SER A 133 -16.15 15.57 -31.14
N GLU A 134 -16.51 14.57 -31.95
CA GLU A 134 -16.31 13.16 -31.62
C GLU A 134 -14.83 12.77 -31.48
N ALA A 135 -13.94 13.47 -32.21
CA ALA A 135 -12.49 13.26 -32.16
C ALA A 135 -11.87 13.60 -30.79
N GLU A 136 -12.56 14.37 -29.96
CA GLU A 136 -12.10 14.74 -28.62
C GLU A 136 -12.55 13.74 -27.53
N ILE A 137 -13.43 12.79 -27.85
CA ILE A 137 -13.92 11.78 -26.89
C ILE A 137 -12.79 11.03 -26.18
N PRO A 138 -11.71 10.58 -26.85
CA PRO A 138 -10.58 9.95 -26.16
C PRO A 138 -9.99 10.83 -25.05
N ARG A 139 -9.87 12.14 -25.26
CA ARG A 139 -9.36 13.08 -24.24
C ARG A 139 -10.30 13.22 -23.05
N MET A 140 -11.62 13.11 -23.29
CA MET A 140 -12.60 13.12 -22.21
C MET A 140 -12.41 11.88 -21.31
N ILE A 141 -12.13 10.72 -21.92
CA ILE A 141 -11.86 9.47 -21.20
C ILE A 141 -10.59 9.60 -20.37
N ASP A 142 -9.50 10.11 -20.96
CA ASP A 142 -8.24 10.33 -20.25
C ASP A 142 -8.43 11.19 -18.99
N ARG A 143 -9.21 12.27 -19.12
CA ARG A 143 -9.55 13.14 -17.99
C ARG A 143 -10.35 12.42 -16.89
N VAL A 144 -11.25 11.52 -17.27
CA VAL A 144 -11.98 10.68 -16.31
C VAL A 144 -11.04 9.71 -15.61
N VAL A 145 -10.08 9.12 -16.33
CA VAL A 145 -9.05 8.25 -15.74
C VAL A 145 -8.21 9.03 -14.73
N GLU A 146 -7.73 10.23 -15.08
CA GLU A 146 -6.98 11.10 -14.17
C GLU A 146 -7.75 11.40 -12.89
N MET A 147 -9.05 11.65 -12.98
CA MET A 147 -9.90 11.82 -11.81
C MET A 147 -10.00 10.57 -10.95
N ILE A 148 -10.19 9.39 -11.55
CA ILE A 148 -10.28 8.12 -10.81
C ILE A 148 -8.97 7.84 -10.09
N VAL A 149 -7.84 8.06 -10.75
CA VAL A 149 -6.51 8.00 -10.14
C VAL A 149 -6.37 9.00 -8.99
N GLY A 150 -6.93 10.20 -9.14
CA GLY A 150 -6.96 11.22 -8.08
C GLY A 150 -7.87 10.90 -6.89
N ILE A 151 -8.90 10.06 -7.05
CA ILE A 151 -9.76 9.58 -5.93
C ILE A 151 -9.01 8.54 -5.09
N TYR A 152 -8.16 7.74 -5.72
CA TYR A 152 -7.25 6.80 -5.06
C TYR A 152 -5.79 7.22 -5.25
N PRO A 153 -5.36 8.39 -4.71
CA PRO A 153 -3.98 8.81 -4.82
C PRO A 153 -3.12 7.74 -4.14
N LYS A 154 -2.16 7.16 -4.87
CA LYS A 154 -1.34 6.03 -4.39
C LYS A 154 -0.92 6.22 -2.93
N GLY A 155 -1.55 5.48 -2.01
CA GLY A 155 -0.86 5.00 -0.81
C GLY A 155 0.29 4.12 -1.28
N LYS A 156 1.48 4.31 -0.70
CA LYS A 156 2.78 3.73 -1.08
C LYS A 156 2.70 2.47 -1.98
N PRO A 157 3.30 2.47 -3.18
CA PRO A 157 3.13 1.36 -4.13
C PRO A 157 3.68 0.04 -3.60
N THR A 158 2.82 -0.96 -3.41
CA THR A 158 3.20 -2.38 -3.45
C THR A 158 3.11 -2.86 -4.88
N VAL A 159 4.26 -3.04 -5.50
CA VAL A 159 4.43 -3.57 -6.87
C VAL A 159 4.11 -5.07 -6.86
N VAL A 160 3.03 -5.48 -7.52
CA VAL A 160 2.90 -6.84 -8.05
C VAL A 160 3.20 -6.76 -9.55
N PRO A 161 4.31 -7.35 -10.06
CA PRO A 161 4.70 -7.18 -11.45
C PRO A 161 3.96 -8.16 -12.39
N THR A 162 3.38 -7.62 -13.46
CA THR A 162 3.05 -8.35 -14.70
C THR A 162 4.36 -8.75 -15.43
N PRO A 163 4.42 -9.86 -16.18
CA PRO A 163 5.68 -10.37 -16.74
C PRO A 163 6.12 -9.53 -17.95
N GLN A 164 6.95 -8.53 -17.70
CA GLN A 164 7.77 -7.85 -18.71
C GLN A 164 9.25 -8.18 -18.47
N LYS A 165 10.01 -8.32 -19.56
CA LYS A 165 11.42 -8.72 -19.58
C LYS A 165 12.21 -7.87 -18.56
N PRO A 166 12.98 -8.47 -17.63
CA PRO A 166 13.49 -7.76 -16.47
C PRO A 166 14.46 -6.65 -16.88
N SER A 167 14.12 -5.39 -16.61
CA SER A 167 15.05 -4.28 -16.81
C SER A 167 16.02 -4.16 -15.62
N LEU A 168 17.28 -3.78 -15.88
CA LEU A 168 18.32 -3.63 -14.85
C LEU A 168 17.95 -2.62 -13.74
N PRO A 169 17.34 -1.46 -14.06
CA PRO A 169 16.87 -0.52 -13.03
C PRO A 169 15.81 -1.12 -12.10
N ASP A 170 14.90 -1.95 -12.62
CA ASP A 170 13.86 -2.60 -11.82
C ASP A 170 14.45 -3.61 -10.82
N ALA A 171 15.53 -4.30 -11.20
CA ALA A 171 16.24 -5.24 -10.33
C ALA A 171 16.79 -4.54 -9.07
N VAL A 172 17.32 -3.32 -9.23
CA VAL A 172 17.86 -2.51 -8.13
C VAL A 172 16.74 -2.04 -7.20
N VAL A 173 15.63 -1.57 -7.77
CA VAL A 173 14.49 -1.09 -6.99
C VAL A 173 13.87 -2.23 -6.18
N LEU A 174 13.63 -3.38 -6.81
CA LEU A 174 13.09 -4.57 -6.15
C LEU A 174 14.03 -5.06 -5.04
N ALA A 175 15.33 -5.16 -5.31
CA ALA A 175 16.32 -5.59 -4.33
C ALA A 175 16.36 -4.70 -3.08
N ARG A 176 16.24 -3.37 -3.26
CA ARG A 176 16.22 -2.41 -2.16
C ARG A 176 14.95 -2.51 -1.33
N GLN A 177 13.80 -2.64 -1.99
CA GLN A 177 12.51 -2.81 -1.31
C GLN A 177 12.48 -4.12 -0.51
N GLN A 178 12.98 -5.20 -1.08
CA GLN A 178 13.04 -6.50 -0.43
C GLN A 178 14.03 -6.50 0.74
N ALA A 179 15.19 -5.85 0.61
CA ALA A 179 16.09 -5.65 1.74
C ALA A 179 15.43 -4.83 2.87
N GLU A 180 14.58 -3.86 2.53
CA GLU A 180 13.85 -3.05 3.52
C GLU A 180 12.78 -3.81 4.29
N SER A 181 12.16 -4.83 3.66
CA SER A 181 11.18 -5.72 4.31
C SER A 181 11.85 -6.84 5.08
N ASP A 182 12.91 -7.42 4.53
CA ASP A 182 13.53 -8.65 5.06
C ASP A 182 14.40 -8.35 6.29
N VAL A 183 14.98 -7.15 6.38
CA VAL A 183 15.79 -6.76 7.53
C VAL A 183 14.90 -6.40 8.72
N ASN A 184 15.01 -7.20 9.78
CA ASN A 184 14.36 -6.94 11.05
C ASN A 184 15.01 -5.74 11.77
N LYS A 185 14.46 -4.54 11.58
CA LYS A 185 14.94 -3.27 12.16
C LYS A 185 14.96 -3.29 13.69
N THR A 186 13.96 -3.91 14.31
CA THR A 186 13.85 -3.96 15.79
C THR A 186 14.91 -4.87 16.40
N MET A 187 15.25 -5.97 15.74
CA MET A 187 16.33 -6.86 16.17
C MET A 187 17.65 -6.09 16.20
N TRP A 188 17.99 -5.37 15.14
CA TRP A 188 19.26 -4.63 15.06
C TRP A 188 19.30 -3.45 16.02
N MET A 189 18.17 -2.76 16.22
CA MET A 189 18.05 -1.75 17.28
C MET A 189 18.30 -2.33 18.67
N GLY A 190 17.74 -3.51 18.97
CA GLY A 190 17.99 -4.21 20.23
C GLY A 190 19.44 -4.64 20.38
N ALA A 191 20.04 -5.21 19.31
CA ALA A 191 21.44 -5.60 19.29
C ALA A 191 22.36 -4.41 19.59
N GLY A 192 22.10 -3.24 18.99
CA GLY A 192 22.80 -2.01 19.29
C GLY A 192 22.65 -1.55 20.75
N CYS A 193 21.44 -1.62 21.28
CA CYS A 193 21.16 -1.18 22.66
C CYS A 193 21.84 -2.07 23.71
N LEU A 194 21.87 -3.38 23.50
CA LEU A 194 22.40 -4.35 24.47
C LEU A 194 23.90 -4.58 24.33
N LEU A 195 24.40 -4.57 23.09
CA LEU A 195 25.79 -4.92 22.77
C LEU A 195 26.64 -3.68 22.43
N GLY A 196 26.04 -2.48 22.38
CA GLY A 196 26.72 -1.24 22.07
C GLY A 196 27.44 -1.27 20.72
N LEU A 197 28.71 -0.86 20.72
CA LEU A 197 29.56 -0.87 19.51
C LEU A 197 29.76 -2.28 18.95
N THR A 198 29.75 -3.33 19.78
CA THR A 198 29.88 -4.71 19.29
C THR A 198 28.64 -5.14 18.50
N GLY A 199 27.46 -4.63 18.84
CA GLY A 199 26.23 -4.82 18.05
C GLY A 199 26.29 -4.15 16.68
N VAL A 200 26.94 -2.98 16.59
CA VAL A 200 27.19 -2.28 15.32
C VAL A 200 28.20 -3.05 14.46
N ILE A 201 29.28 -3.57 15.05
CA ILE A 201 30.27 -4.38 14.33
C ILE A 201 29.64 -5.67 13.78
N LEU A 202 28.81 -6.35 14.58
CA LEU A 202 28.06 -7.54 14.15
C LEU A 202 27.16 -7.25 12.95
N ALA A 203 26.58 -6.05 12.87
CA ALA A 203 25.76 -5.63 11.73
C ALA A 203 26.55 -5.52 10.40
N TYR A 204 27.88 -5.34 10.44
CA TYR A 204 28.72 -5.35 9.25
C TYR A 204 29.23 -6.75 8.87
N ILE A 205 29.37 -7.64 9.85
CA ILE A 205 29.91 -9.00 9.67
C ILE A 205 28.84 -9.96 9.16
N ILE A 206 27.61 -9.83 9.66
CA ILE A 206 26.52 -10.75 9.30
C ILE A 206 26.03 -10.43 7.89
N GLU A 207 26.41 -11.29 6.95
CA GLU A 207 25.98 -11.12 5.57
C GLU A 207 24.47 -11.35 5.42
N PRO A 208 23.73 -10.39 4.84
CA PRO A 208 22.32 -10.57 4.56
C PRO A 208 22.15 -11.57 3.40
N SER A 209 21.46 -12.67 3.67
CA SER A 209 21.11 -13.67 2.67
C SER A 209 19.94 -13.16 1.80
N PRO A 210 20.10 -13.04 0.48
CA PRO A 210 18.99 -12.71 -0.41
C PRO A 210 18.03 -13.91 -0.56
N PRO A 211 16.73 -13.66 -0.78
CA PRO A 211 15.75 -14.71 -1.00
C PRO A 211 15.96 -15.38 -2.37
N THR A 212 16.08 -16.71 -2.35
CA THR A 212 16.33 -17.52 -3.56
C THR A 212 15.19 -17.42 -4.57
N ALA A 213 13.94 -17.27 -4.11
CA ALA A 213 12.75 -17.12 -4.94
C ALA A 213 12.83 -15.93 -5.92
N ALA A 214 13.49 -14.83 -5.55
CA ALA A 214 13.65 -13.65 -6.41
C ALA A 214 14.64 -13.87 -7.57
N LEU A 215 15.43 -14.95 -7.52
CA LEU A 215 16.55 -15.22 -8.43
C LEU A 215 16.27 -16.38 -9.42
N VAL A 216 15.21 -17.16 -9.21
CA VAL A 216 14.90 -18.34 -10.03
C VAL A 216 14.45 -17.93 -11.44
N GLY A 217 15.13 -18.46 -12.46
CA GLY A 217 14.77 -18.25 -13.87
C GLY A 217 15.10 -16.86 -14.43
N LYS A 218 15.87 -16.03 -13.71
CA LYS A 218 16.29 -14.69 -14.15
C LYS A 218 17.67 -14.73 -14.83
N PRO A 219 17.95 -13.80 -15.78
CA PRO A 219 19.24 -13.76 -16.45
C PRO A 219 20.38 -13.42 -15.48
N PRO A 220 21.63 -13.86 -15.75
CA PRO A 220 22.76 -13.70 -14.83
C PRO A 220 23.08 -12.24 -14.50
N GLU A 221 22.90 -11.34 -15.46
CA GLU A 221 23.08 -9.89 -15.29
C GLU A 221 22.07 -9.27 -14.30
N TYR A 222 20.83 -9.75 -14.31
CA TYR A 222 19.79 -9.35 -13.35
C TYR A 222 20.15 -9.83 -11.94
N THR A 223 20.53 -11.10 -11.81
CA THR A 223 20.90 -11.73 -10.53
C THR A 223 22.08 -11.02 -9.87
N ALA A 224 23.12 -10.67 -10.64
CA ALA A 224 24.28 -9.96 -10.11
C ALA A 224 23.91 -8.55 -9.60
N THR A 225 23.11 -7.82 -10.37
CA THR A 225 22.66 -6.47 -10.02
C THR A 225 21.75 -6.48 -8.79
N TYR A 226 20.82 -7.44 -8.74
CA TYR A 226 19.90 -7.65 -7.63
C TYR A 226 20.64 -7.99 -6.34
N ILE A 227 21.53 -8.99 -6.36
CA ILE A 227 22.26 -9.43 -5.16
C ILE A 227 23.11 -8.28 -4.60
N ARG A 228 23.78 -7.52 -5.47
CA ARG A 228 24.59 -6.37 -5.06
C ARG A 228 23.74 -5.31 -4.35
N ALA A 229 22.65 -4.89 -4.99
CA ALA A 229 21.76 -3.86 -4.45
C ALA A 229 21.08 -4.30 -3.15
N TYR A 230 20.70 -5.58 -3.04
CA TYR A 230 20.11 -6.16 -1.84
C TYR A 230 21.10 -6.15 -0.68
N LYS A 231 22.32 -6.68 -0.89
CA LYS A 231 23.34 -6.77 0.16
C LYS A 231 23.78 -5.39 0.65
N GLU A 232 23.88 -4.42 -0.25
CA GLU A 232 24.21 -3.03 0.08
C GLU A 232 23.12 -2.41 0.97
N LYS A 233 21.86 -2.51 0.54
CA LYS A 233 20.74 -1.91 1.28
C LYS A 233 20.50 -2.59 2.63
N ALA A 234 20.60 -3.91 2.68
CA ALA A 234 20.40 -4.65 3.91
C ALA A 234 21.45 -4.28 4.96
N ARG A 235 22.74 -4.21 4.59
CA ARG A 235 23.81 -3.76 5.50
C ARG A 235 23.61 -2.34 5.99
N GLU A 236 23.18 -1.43 5.12
CA GLU A 236 22.86 -0.05 5.50
C GLU A 236 21.81 -0.01 6.63
N ILE A 237 20.73 -0.81 6.49
CA ILE A 237 19.66 -0.87 7.49
C ILE A 237 20.16 -1.52 8.79
N GLN A 238 20.85 -2.66 8.70
CA GLN A 238 21.41 -3.34 9.87
C GLN A 238 22.29 -2.39 10.69
N ALA A 239 23.24 -1.71 10.04
CA ALA A 239 24.16 -0.79 10.69
C ALA A 239 23.44 0.44 11.26
N LYS A 240 22.52 1.04 10.50
CA LYS A 240 21.77 2.23 10.93
C LYS A 240 20.96 1.97 12.20
N TYR A 241 20.21 0.87 12.24
CA TYR A 241 19.38 0.56 13.41
C TYR A 241 20.22 0.08 14.59
N ALA A 242 21.31 -0.66 14.37
CA ALA A 242 22.27 -0.97 15.43
C ALA A 242 22.91 0.30 16.02
N PHE A 243 23.24 1.28 15.18
CA PHE A 243 23.78 2.56 15.65
C PHE A 243 22.76 3.34 16.48
N TYR A 244 21.50 3.43 16.03
CA TYR A 244 20.43 4.04 16.83
C TYR A 244 20.22 3.32 18.16
N GLY A 245 20.25 1.98 18.15
CA GLY A 245 20.24 1.17 19.36
C GLY A 245 21.36 1.54 20.32
N CYS A 246 22.59 1.66 19.83
CA CYS A 246 23.75 2.02 20.64
C CYS A 246 23.60 3.40 21.29
N LEU A 247 23.17 4.42 20.53
CA LEU A 247 22.95 5.77 21.07
C LEU A 247 21.90 5.78 22.17
N ILE A 248 20.78 5.08 21.94
CA ILE A 248 19.69 4.97 22.92
C ILE A 248 20.19 4.23 24.18
N GLY A 249 20.88 3.10 24.01
CA GLY A 249 21.43 2.32 25.12
C GLY A 249 22.41 3.10 25.97
N SER A 250 23.30 3.88 25.34
CA SER A 250 24.23 4.78 26.06
C SER A 250 23.49 5.87 26.85
N ALA A 251 22.46 6.49 26.27
CA ALA A 251 21.67 7.52 26.94
C ALA A 251 20.90 6.96 28.16
N VAL A 252 20.28 5.80 28.02
CA VAL A 252 19.57 5.11 29.12
C VAL A 252 20.52 4.75 30.24
N THR A 253 21.67 4.16 29.91
CA THR A 253 22.70 3.79 30.90
C THR A 253 23.24 5.02 31.63
N GLY A 254 23.46 6.13 30.92
CA GLY A 254 23.88 7.40 31.52
C GLY A 254 22.87 7.97 32.51
N CYS A 255 21.57 7.92 32.18
CA CYS A 255 20.50 8.37 33.08
C CYS A 255 20.39 7.50 34.34
N LEU A 256 20.50 6.17 34.19
CA LEU A 256 20.51 5.25 35.32
C LEU A 256 21.72 5.47 36.23
N TYR A 257 22.89 5.74 35.66
CA TYR A 257 24.08 6.04 36.44
C TYR A 257 23.96 7.38 37.20
N ALA A 258 23.44 8.44 36.54
CA ALA A 258 23.21 9.73 37.17
C ALA A 258 22.20 9.66 38.33
N SER A 259 21.11 8.91 38.16
CA SER A 259 20.12 8.70 39.23
C SER A 259 20.70 7.90 40.40
N ALA A 260 21.50 6.85 40.14
CA ALA A 260 22.20 6.12 41.19
C ALA A 260 23.14 7.03 42.00
N LEU A 261 23.92 7.89 41.34
CA LEU A 261 24.78 8.87 42.00
C LEU A 261 23.98 9.86 42.86
N SER A 262 22.84 10.36 42.37
CA SER A 262 21.98 11.27 43.14
C SER A 262 21.45 10.61 44.43
N SER A 263 21.08 9.33 44.37
CA SER A 263 20.58 8.58 45.52
C SER A 263 21.67 8.26 46.54
N ALA A 264 22.90 7.98 46.08
CA ALA A 264 24.05 7.76 46.94
C ALA A 264 24.50 9.05 47.66
N GLY A 265 24.38 10.20 46.98
CA GLY A 265 24.60 11.51 47.57
C GLY A 265 23.65 11.78 48.74
N THR A 266 22.35 11.50 48.58
CA THR A 266 21.34 11.72 49.64
C THR A 266 21.51 10.83 50.88
N GLN A 267 21.95 9.58 50.73
CA GLN A 267 22.21 8.68 51.87
C GLN A 267 23.37 9.15 52.76
N THR A 268 24.37 9.78 52.16
CA THR A 268 25.55 10.27 52.89
C THR A 268 25.22 11.43 53.84
N TYR A 269 24.16 12.22 53.56
CA TYR A 269 23.73 13.33 54.42
C TYR A 269 22.73 12.95 55.54
N LEU A 270 22.06 11.79 55.46
CA LEU A 270 21.11 11.34 56.49
C LEU A 270 21.75 10.57 57.66
N HIS A 271 23.00 10.12 57.52
CA HIS A 271 23.65 9.24 58.48
C HIS A 271 24.19 9.87 59.79
N PRO A 272 24.38 11.20 59.97
CA PRO A 272 24.86 11.74 61.25
C PRO A 272 23.75 12.10 62.25
N VAL A 273 22.48 12.16 61.86
CA VAL A 273 21.39 12.69 62.73
C VAL A 273 20.78 11.66 63.68
N LEU A 274 20.97 10.35 63.46
CA LEU A 274 20.36 9.30 64.28
C LEU A 274 21.28 8.69 65.37
N ARG A 275 22.44 9.30 65.66
CA ARG A 275 23.40 8.79 66.66
C ARG A 275 23.31 9.46 68.04
N THR A 276 22.17 10.05 68.40
CA THR A 276 21.93 10.58 69.74
C THR A 276 20.53 10.23 70.24
N ARG A 277 20.40 9.00 70.77
CA ARG A 277 19.59 8.70 71.96
C ARG A 277 19.92 7.31 72.48
#